data_AF-A0A7T7VQM6-F1
#
_entry.id   AF-A0A7T7VQM6-F1
#
_cell.length_a   1.000
_cell.length_b   1.000
_cell.length_c   1.000
_cell.angle_alpha   90.00
_cell.angle_beta   90.00
_cell.angle_gamma   90.00
#
_symmetry.space_group_name_H-M   'P 1'
#
loop_
_entity.id
_entity.type
_entity.pdbx_description
1 polymer ?
#
loop_
_entity_poly.entity_id
_entity_poly.type
_entity_poly.pdbx_seq_one_letter_code
_entity_poly.pdbx_strand_id
1 'polypeptide(L)'
;MQDNSEIVEPRYLLVKRDLYYAPNSMGYTGIKDKAGRYFASDALPDCGVTAIHEDDAPDFTKACYADLARDHLQEKIAVLRAQVEAERTAVLAYLATCARETMSGTRTSSNCTRQSTIVNLHRDIERGLHVAEDPRAPLWAIPWDGEAV
;
A
#
# COMPACT_ATOMS: atom_id res chain seq x y z
N MET A 1 19.69 35.71 -7.82
CA MET A 1 19.52 34.53 -8.68
C MET A 1 19.75 33.31 -7.81
N GLN A 2 18.68 32.68 -7.34
CA GLN A 2 18.78 31.37 -6.71
C GLN A 2 18.79 30.37 -7.85
N ASP A 3 19.93 29.73 -8.09
CA ASP A 3 19.97 28.53 -8.92
C ASP A 3 19.14 27.49 -8.20
N ASN A 4 17.93 27.25 -8.70
CA ASN A 4 17.18 26.04 -8.43
C ASN A 4 17.94 24.92 -9.13
N SER A 5 19.04 24.46 -8.52
CA SER A 5 19.59 23.15 -8.85
C SER A 5 18.50 22.15 -8.45
N GLU A 6 17.65 21.80 -9.42
CA GLU A 6 16.80 20.63 -9.32
C GLU A 6 17.66 19.50 -8.78
N ILE A 7 17.40 19.07 -7.56
CA ILE A 7 17.95 17.83 -7.04
C ILE A 7 17.28 16.77 -7.91
N VAL A 8 17.91 16.42 -9.02
CA VAL A 8 17.42 15.41 -9.95
C VAL A 8 17.45 14.10 -9.18
N GLU A 9 16.34 13.68 -8.60
CA GLU A 9 16.33 12.43 -7.85
C GLU A 9 16.67 11.25 -8.77
N PRO A 10 17.44 10.25 -8.29
CA PRO A 10 17.67 9.04 -9.06
C PRO A 10 16.33 8.29 -9.23
N ARG A 11 15.83 8.24 -10.47
CA ARG A 11 14.53 7.64 -10.83
C ARG A 11 14.64 6.60 -11.95
N TYR A 12 15.85 6.22 -12.33
CA TYR A 12 16.07 5.21 -13.38
C TYR A 12 16.49 3.88 -12.79
N LEU A 13 16.06 2.81 -13.44
CA LEU A 13 16.37 1.43 -13.15
C LEU A 13 17.23 0.87 -14.28
N LEU A 14 18.37 0.29 -13.93
CA LEU A 14 19.22 -0.39 -14.89
C LEU A 14 18.74 -1.83 -15.06
N VAL A 15 18.46 -2.23 -16.29
CA VAL A 15 17.95 -3.55 -16.67
C VAL A 15 18.96 -4.27 -17.55
N LYS A 16 19.28 -5.50 -17.21
CA LYS A 16 20.10 -6.39 -18.06
C LYS A 16 19.46 -7.77 -18.11
N ARG A 17 19.17 -8.26 -19.32
CA ARG A 17 18.51 -9.57 -19.55
C ARG A 17 17.23 -9.72 -18.70
N ASP A 18 16.37 -8.71 -18.74
CA ASP A 18 15.12 -8.67 -17.96
C ASP A 18 15.32 -8.78 -16.43
N LEU A 19 16.45 -8.35 -15.87
CA LEU A 19 16.63 -8.24 -14.43
C LEU A 19 17.14 -6.84 -14.07
N TYR A 20 16.64 -6.30 -12.97
CA TYR A 20 17.11 -5.03 -12.42
C TYR A 20 18.44 -5.19 -11.72
N TYR A 21 19.32 -4.20 -11.86
CA TYR A 21 20.55 -4.16 -11.11
C TYR A 21 20.28 -3.73 -9.65
N ALA A 22 20.85 -4.48 -8.71
CA ALA A 22 20.66 -4.24 -7.28
C ALA A 22 22.01 -4.15 -6.57
N PRO A 23 22.46 -2.96 -6.13
CA PRO A 23 23.78 -2.80 -5.53
C PRO A 23 23.92 -3.54 -4.19
N ASN A 24 22.81 -3.69 -3.46
CA ASN A 24 22.79 -4.31 -2.13
C ASN A 24 22.73 -5.84 -2.16
N SER A 25 22.47 -6.44 -3.33
CA SER A 25 22.39 -7.90 -3.50
C SER A 25 23.28 -8.26 -4.67
N MET A 26 24.43 -8.90 -4.42
CA MET A 26 25.52 -9.19 -5.37
C MET A 26 25.06 -9.65 -6.79
N GLY A 27 24.60 -8.72 -7.65
CA GLY A 27 24.06 -9.03 -8.96
C GLY A 27 22.73 -8.33 -9.29
N TYR A 28 21.75 -9.13 -9.71
CA TYR A 28 20.51 -8.66 -10.32
C TYR A 28 19.28 -9.25 -9.61
N THR A 29 18.19 -8.50 -9.60
CA THR A 29 16.91 -8.86 -8.98
C THR A 29 15.78 -8.72 -9.99
N GLY A 30 14.78 -9.59 -9.89
CA GLY A 30 13.54 -9.44 -10.65
C GLY A 30 12.50 -8.54 -9.98
N ILE A 31 12.82 -7.96 -8.81
CA ILE A 31 11.88 -7.20 -7.97
C ILE A 31 12.30 -5.73 -7.94
N LYS A 32 11.43 -4.84 -8.43
CA LYS A 32 11.65 -3.39 -8.55
C LYS A 32 11.99 -2.72 -7.21
N ASP A 33 11.34 -3.14 -6.13
CA ASP A 33 11.57 -2.57 -4.79
C ASP A 33 12.99 -2.85 -4.26
N LYS A 34 13.61 -3.94 -4.71
CA LYS A 34 14.98 -4.31 -4.30
C LYS A 34 16.05 -3.75 -5.25
N ALA A 35 15.64 -3.13 -6.34
CA ALA A 35 16.55 -2.58 -7.34
C ALA A 35 17.15 -1.24 -6.89
N GLY A 36 18.38 -0.95 -7.32
CA GLY A 36 19.00 0.35 -7.12
C GLY A 36 18.35 1.42 -7.99
N ARG A 37 18.38 2.67 -7.53
CA ARG A 37 17.94 3.84 -8.32
C ARG A 37 19.15 4.61 -8.82
N TYR A 38 19.09 5.03 -10.08
CA TYR A 38 20.18 5.68 -10.80
C TYR A 38 19.72 7.00 -11.41
N PHE A 39 20.69 7.91 -11.62
CA PHE A 39 20.44 9.14 -12.36
C PHE A 39 20.37 8.86 -13.87
N ALA A 40 19.73 9.76 -14.61
CA ALA A 40 19.68 9.68 -16.08
C ALA A 40 21.08 9.71 -16.72
N SER A 41 22.06 10.36 -16.07
CA SER A 41 23.45 10.40 -16.51
C SER A 41 24.17 9.06 -16.42
N ASP A 42 23.79 8.23 -15.44
CA ASP A 42 24.40 6.92 -15.19
C ASP A 42 23.73 5.82 -16.04
N ALA A 43 22.55 6.13 -16.55
CA ALA A 43 21.72 5.33 -17.45
C ALA A 43 22.23 5.32 -18.91
N LEU A 44 23.56 5.29 -19.11
CA LEU A 44 24.13 5.14 -20.43
C LEU A 44 23.90 3.70 -20.94
N PRO A 45 23.40 3.52 -22.17
CA PRO A 45 23.20 2.19 -22.76
C PRO A 45 24.55 1.58 -23.10
N ASP A 46 25.22 1.01 -22.11
CA ASP A 46 26.48 0.30 -22.26
C ASP A 46 26.24 -1.21 -22.23
N CYS A 47 26.96 -1.97 -23.07
CA CYS A 47 27.08 -3.43 -23.05
C CYS A 47 25.79 -4.23 -22.70
N GLY A 48 24.66 -3.90 -23.36
CA GLY A 48 23.39 -4.62 -23.20
C GLY A 48 22.63 -4.33 -21.90
N VAL A 49 22.95 -3.23 -21.23
CA VAL A 49 22.17 -2.65 -20.13
C VAL A 49 21.25 -1.57 -20.70
N THR A 50 19.97 -1.64 -20.40
CA THR A 50 18.98 -0.61 -20.72
C THR A 50 18.56 0.13 -19.46
N ALA A 51 18.20 1.40 -19.58
CA ALA A 51 17.64 2.16 -18.48
C ALA A 51 16.14 2.35 -18.70
N ILE A 52 15.35 2.13 -17.66
CA ILE A 52 13.89 2.32 -17.66
C ILE A 52 13.54 3.29 -16.53
N HIS A 53 12.63 4.21 -16.78
CA HIS A 53 12.11 5.11 -15.75
C HIS A 53 11.32 4.31 -14.70
N GLU A 54 11.36 4.71 -13.44
CA GLU A 54 10.70 4.01 -12.35
C GLU A 54 9.20 3.80 -12.62
N ASP A 55 8.50 4.81 -13.12
CA ASP A 55 7.05 4.72 -13.37
C ASP A 55 6.70 3.72 -14.50
N ASP A 56 7.59 3.53 -15.47
CA ASP A 56 7.38 2.62 -16.60
C ASP A 56 7.79 1.18 -16.28
N ALA A 57 8.59 1.00 -15.23
CA ALA A 57 9.15 -0.30 -14.88
C ALA A 57 8.13 -1.18 -14.14
N PRO A 58 7.92 -2.44 -14.59
CA PRO A 58 7.03 -3.36 -13.89
C PRO A 58 7.59 -3.74 -12.51
N ASP A 59 6.71 -3.98 -11.55
CA ASP A 59 7.10 -4.38 -10.18
C ASP A 59 7.92 -5.67 -10.18
N PHE A 60 7.57 -6.59 -11.09
CA PHE A 60 8.28 -7.83 -11.34
C PHE A 60 8.69 -7.94 -12.80
N THR A 61 9.96 -8.28 -13.02
CA THR A 61 10.46 -8.56 -14.37
C THR A 61 10.02 -9.94 -14.85
N LYS A 62 10.03 -10.16 -16.17
CA LYS A 62 9.74 -11.47 -16.76
C LYS A 62 10.68 -12.60 -16.31
N ALA A 63 11.93 -12.26 -15.98
CA ALA A 63 12.90 -13.23 -15.48
C ALA A 63 12.82 -13.45 -13.96
N CYS A 64 11.84 -12.86 -13.27
CA CYS A 64 11.65 -13.07 -11.84
C CYS A 64 11.10 -14.46 -11.56
N TYR A 65 11.69 -15.18 -10.61
CA TYR A 65 11.14 -16.45 -10.13
C TYR A 65 9.80 -16.21 -9.42
N ALA A 66 8.78 -16.99 -9.79
CA ALA A 66 7.43 -16.85 -9.25
C ALA A 66 7.37 -16.98 -7.73
N ASP A 67 8.20 -17.86 -7.15
CA ASP A 67 8.29 -18.02 -5.69
C ASP A 67 8.80 -16.76 -5.00
N LEU A 68 9.86 -16.13 -5.53
CA LEU A 68 10.40 -14.89 -4.96
C LEU A 68 9.40 -13.72 -5.06
N ALA A 69 8.66 -13.65 -6.16
CA ALA A 69 7.61 -12.65 -6.33
C ALA A 69 6.48 -12.87 -5.31
N ARG A 70 6.03 -14.12 -5.13
CA ARG A 70 5.00 -14.48 -4.14
C ARG A 70 5.45 -14.13 -2.73
N ASP A 71 6.66 -14.53 -2.34
CA ASP A 71 7.17 -14.31 -0.98
C ASP A 71 7.29 -12.81 -0.67
N HIS A 72 7.74 -12.01 -1.64
CA HIS A 72 7.80 -10.55 -1.53
C HIS A 72 6.42 -9.90 -1.39
N LEU A 73 5.42 -10.38 -2.15
CA LEU A 73 4.05 -9.91 -2.01
C LEU A 73 3.44 -10.29 -0.67
N GLN A 74 3.73 -11.50 -0.17
CA GLN A 74 3.29 -11.95 1.14
C GLN A 74 3.90 -11.11 2.27
N GLU A 75 5.18 -10.78 2.17
CA GLU A 75 5.87 -9.86 3.08
C GLU A 75 5.20 -8.48 3.08
N LYS A 76 4.95 -7.91 1.90
CA LYS A 76 4.23 -6.63 1.76
C LYS A 76 2.84 -6.68 2.40
N ILE A 77 2.07 -7.74 2.16
CA ILE A 77 0.74 -7.92 2.76
C ILE A 77 0.84 -7.99 4.28
N ALA A 78 1.83 -8.70 4.82
CA ALA A 78 2.03 -8.79 6.27
C ALA A 78 2.33 -7.43 6.90
N VAL A 79 3.22 -6.64 6.28
CA VAL A 79 3.55 -5.28 6.72
C VAL A 79 2.32 -4.37 6.67
N LEU A 80 1.59 -4.36 5.56
CA LEU A 80 0.39 -3.52 5.41
C LEU A 80 -0.71 -3.92 6.41
N ARG A 81 -0.92 -5.21 6.65
CA ARG A 81 -1.86 -5.68 7.68
C ARG A 81 -1.47 -5.20 9.07
N ALA A 82 -0.18 -5.24 9.41
CA ALA A 82 0.30 -4.72 10.68
C ALA A 82 0.08 -3.20 10.83
N GLN A 83 0.30 -2.44 9.76
CA GLN A 83 0.03 -0.99 9.74
C GLN A 83 -1.46 -0.69 9.94
N VAL A 84 -2.33 -1.38 9.21
CA VAL A 84 -3.79 -1.23 9.34
C VAL A 84 -4.24 -1.54 10.77
N GLU A 85 -3.70 -2.57 11.41
CA GLU A 85 -4.05 -2.91 12.78
C GLU A 85 -3.53 -1.88 13.78
N ALA A 86 -2.31 -1.37 13.59
CA ALA A 86 -1.76 -0.28 14.40
C ALA A 86 -2.59 1.01 14.27
N GLU A 87 -3.01 1.37 13.06
CA GLU A 87 -3.86 2.53 12.82
C GLU A 87 -5.26 2.34 13.43
N ARG A 88 -5.86 1.15 13.29
CA ARG A 88 -7.16 0.82 13.90
C ARG A 88 -7.11 0.95 15.41
N THR A 89 -6.10 0.38 16.06
CA THR A 89 -5.94 0.46 17.51
C THR A 89 -5.71 1.91 17.97
N ALA A 90 -4.93 2.70 17.23
CA ALA A 90 -4.75 4.12 17.51
C ALA A 90 -6.06 4.92 17.41
N VAL A 91 -6.86 4.68 16.36
CA VAL A 91 -8.16 5.33 16.16
C VAL A 91 -9.13 4.95 17.28
N LEU A 92 -9.22 3.67 17.64
CA LEU A 92 -10.09 3.21 18.73
C LEU A 92 -9.66 3.81 20.08
N ALA A 93 -8.35 3.89 20.35
CA ALA A 93 -7.85 4.53 21.56
C ALA A 93 -8.17 6.03 21.62
N TYR A 94 -8.07 6.72 20.48
CA TYR A 94 -8.46 8.13 20.35
C TYR A 94 -9.96 8.31 20.60
N LEU A 95 -10.82 7.52 19.95
CA LEU A 95 -12.27 7.56 20.13
C LEU A 95 -12.68 7.28 21.58
N ALA A 96 -12.07 6.30 22.24
CA ALA A 96 -12.32 6.00 23.64
C ALA A 96 -11.93 7.16 24.56
N THR A 97 -10.86 7.90 24.24
CA THR A 97 -10.42 9.07 25.00
C THR A 97 -11.40 10.24 24.83
N CYS A 98 -11.80 10.54 23.59
CA CYS A 98 -12.82 11.55 23.31
C CYS A 98 -14.16 11.22 23.98
N ALA A 99 -14.59 9.95 23.97
CA ALA A 99 -15.81 9.52 24.64
C ALA A 99 -15.76 9.77 26.16
N ARG A 100 -14.63 9.47 26.81
CA ARG A 100 -14.44 9.76 28.24
C ARG A 100 -14.50 11.27 28.55
N GLU A 101 -13.86 12.08 27.72
CA GLU A 101 -13.87 13.55 27.87
C GLU A 101 -15.28 14.15 27.68
N THR A 102 -16.08 13.61 26.76
CA THR A 102 -17.47 14.05 26.59
C THR A 102 -18.37 13.69 27.78
N MET A 103 -18.09 12.60 28.48
CA MET A 103 -18.85 12.18 29.66
C MET A 103 -18.43 12.88 30.96
N SER A 104 -17.20 13.40 31.07
CA SER A 104 -16.73 14.09 32.29
C SER A 104 -17.18 15.56 32.38
N GLY A 105 -17.94 16.08 31.42
CA GLY A 105 -18.62 17.36 31.53
C GLY A 105 -17.72 18.61 31.64
N THR A 106 -16.43 18.50 31.37
CA THR A 106 -15.46 19.62 31.52
C THR A 106 -14.95 20.12 30.18
N ARG A 107 -15.86 20.47 29.26
CA ARG A 107 -15.61 21.58 28.32
C ARG A 107 -16.90 22.05 27.64
N THR A 108 -17.38 23.19 28.12
CA THR A 108 -18.28 24.08 27.38
C THR A 108 -17.63 24.49 26.06
N SER A 109 -18.45 24.59 25.01
CA SER A 109 -18.26 25.40 23.80
C SER A 109 -17.83 24.67 22.50
N SER A 110 -18.82 24.48 21.63
CA SER A 110 -18.84 24.99 20.24
C SER A 110 -18.96 24.00 19.06
N ASN A 111 -18.75 22.69 19.18
CA ASN A 111 -18.85 21.81 17.99
C ASN A 111 -19.73 20.56 18.13
N CYS A 112 -20.53 20.47 19.20
CA CYS A 112 -21.41 19.34 19.44
C CYS A 112 -22.78 19.51 18.74
N THR A 113 -22.79 19.42 17.41
CA THR A 113 -24.02 19.11 16.64
C THR A 113 -23.79 18.10 15.52
N ARG A 114 -22.56 17.62 15.29
CA ARG A 114 -22.24 16.64 14.23
C ARG A 114 -21.90 15.23 14.73
N GLN A 115 -21.92 14.99 16.04
CA GLN A 115 -21.38 13.75 16.64
C GLN A 115 -22.42 12.64 16.87
N SER A 116 -23.72 12.90 16.69
CA SER A 116 -24.77 11.89 16.89
C SER A 116 -24.88 10.85 15.77
N THR A 117 -24.26 11.07 14.60
CA THR A 117 -24.28 10.12 13.47
C THR A 117 -23.17 9.07 13.55
N ILE A 118 -22.03 9.36 14.19
CA ILE A 118 -20.87 8.44 14.20
C ILE A 118 -21.07 7.24 15.13
N VAL A 119 -21.77 7.43 16.25
CA VAL A 119 -22.00 6.36 17.25
C VAL A 119 -23.00 5.30 16.75
N ASN A 120 -23.87 5.64 15.79
CA ASN A 120 -24.80 4.67 15.20
C ASN A 120 -24.14 3.80 14.12
N LEU A 121 -23.18 4.32 13.36
CA LEU A 121 -22.46 3.56 12.33
C LEU A 121 -21.60 2.42 12.89
N HIS A 122 -21.07 2.57 14.11
CA HIS A 122 -20.25 1.51 14.73
C HIS A 122 -21.07 0.25 15.06
N ARG A 123 -22.35 0.43 15.43
CA ARG A 123 -23.26 -0.68 15.74
C ARG A 123 -23.69 -1.45 14.49
N ASP A 124 -23.73 -0.78 13.35
CA ASP A 124 -24.13 -1.39 12.07
C ASP A 124 -22.97 -2.17 11.43
N ILE A 125 -21.71 -1.78 11.66
CA ILE A 125 -20.52 -2.56 11.24
C ILE A 125 -20.46 -3.90 12.00
N GLU A 126 -20.74 -3.91 13.31
CA GLU A 126 -20.74 -5.14 14.11
C GLU A 126 -21.91 -6.08 13.76
N ARG A 127 -23.02 -5.56 13.21
CA ARG A 127 -24.18 -6.36 12.79
C ARG A 127 -24.18 -6.75 11.31
N GLY A 128 -23.42 -6.06 10.48
CA GLY A 128 -23.30 -6.33 9.04
C GLY A 128 -22.37 -7.49 8.67
N LEU A 129 -21.58 -8.02 9.62
CA LEU A 129 -20.65 -9.13 9.37
C LEU A 129 -21.25 -10.52 9.62
N HIS A 130 -22.56 -10.67 9.39
CA HIS A 130 -23.25 -11.96 9.31
C HIS A 130 -23.93 -12.10 7.93
N VAL A 131 -23.15 -11.96 6.86
CA VAL A 131 -23.48 -12.70 5.62
C VAL A 131 -22.81 -14.05 5.77
N ALA A 132 -23.63 -15.08 5.94
CA ALA A 132 -23.21 -16.46 6.03
C ALA A 132 -22.54 -16.89 4.72
N GLU A 133 -21.22 -16.76 4.63
CA GLU A 133 -20.44 -17.50 3.66
C GLU A 133 -20.24 -18.92 4.21
N ASP A 134 -21.11 -19.83 3.79
CA ASP A 134 -20.88 -21.26 3.94
C ASP A 134 -19.58 -21.61 3.18
N PRO A 135 -18.53 -22.13 3.85
CA PRO A 135 -17.24 -22.43 3.23
C PRO A 135 -17.29 -23.57 2.20
N ARG A 136 -18.48 -24.11 1.90
CA ARG A 136 -18.74 -25.11 0.85
C ARG A 136 -19.52 -24.58 -0.34
N ALA A 137 -19.90 -23.30 -0.35
CA ALA A 137 -20.65 -22.73 -1.46
C ALA A 137 -19.76 -22.59 -2.71
N PRO A 138 -20.16 -23.15 -3.86
CA PRO A 138 -19.42 -22.98 -5.11
C PRO A 138 -19.53 -21.54 -5.63
N LEU A 139 -18.46 -21.04 -6.26
CA LEU A 139 -18.28 -19.63 -6.69
C LEU A 139 -19.39 -19.06 -7.60
N TRP A 140 -20.25 -19.89 -8.18
CA TRP A 140 -21.39 -19.45 -9.00
C TRP A 140 -22.62 -19.04 -8.17
N ALA A 141 -22.65 -19.33 -6.87
CA ALA A 141 -23.77 -19.04 -5.98
C ALA A 141 -23.74 -17.62 -5.38
N ILE A 142 -22.72 -16.82 -5.69
CA ILE A 142 -22.62 -15.42 -5.27
C ILE A 142 -23.52 -14.60 -6.22
N PRO A 143 -24.62 -14.01 -5.74
CA PRO A 143 -25.47 -13.17 -6.59
C PRO A 143 -24.68 -11.93 -7.03
N TRP A 144 -24.64 -11.72 -8.34
CA TRP A 144 -23.96 -10.60 -8.97
C TRP A 144 -24.94 -9.41 -9.01
N ASP A 145 -24.81 -8.45 -8.10
CA ASP A 145 -25.60 -7.21 -8.09
C ASP A 145 -25.04 -6.22 -9.13
N GLY A 146 -25.16 -6.58 -10.40
CA GLY A 146 -24.84 -5.74 -11.54
C GLY A 146 -26.10 -5.13 -12.14
N GLU A 147 -26.66 -4.09 -11.49
CA GLU A 147 -27.67 -3.23 -12.10
C GLU A 147 -27.06 -2.33 -13.18
N ALA A 148 -27.79 -2.24 -14.29
CA ALA A 148 -27.42 -1.61 -15.54
C ALA A 148 -27.37 -0.08 -15.47
N VAL A 149 -26.40 0.51 -16.16
CA VAL A 149 -26.52 1.79 -16.87
C VAL A 149 -25.80 1.68 -18.21
#